data_AF-A0A8S2XRJ6-F1
#
_entry.id   AF-A0A8S2XRJ6-F1
#
_cell.length_a   1.000
_cell.length_b   1.000
_cell.length_c   1.000
_cell.angle_alpha   90.00
_cell.angle_beta   90.00
_cell.angle_gamma   90.00
#
_symmetry.space_group_name_H-M   'P 1'
#
loop_
_entity.id
_entity.type
_entity.pdbx_description
1 polymer ?
#
loop_
_entity_poly.entity_id
_entity_poly.type
_entity_poly.pdbx_seq_one_letter_code
_entity_poly.pdbx_strand_id
1 'polypeptide(L)' 'MNNFNFRTTDETLKEYVIKFGEVSDSLVMKDQNGQSRCFGFVTFTDPHAIDEFMKQRP' A
#
# COMPACT_ATOMS: atom_id res chain seq x y z
N MET A 1 17.47 14.02 -14.35
CA MET A 1 16.60 14.43 -13.23
C MET A 1 15.42 13.48 -13.19
N ASN A 2 15.36 12.57 -12.21
CA ASN A 2 14.17 12.33 -11.40
C ASN A 2 14.51 11.26 -10.36
N ASN A 3 14.46 11.73 -9.12
CA ASN A 3 14.81 11.03 -7.90
C ASN A 3 13.85 9.85 -7.72
N PHE A 4 14.39 8.63 -7.65
CA PHE A 4 13.67 7.45 -7.14
C PHE A 4 13.31 7.73 -5.68
N ASN A 5 12.11 8.28 -5.45
CA ASN A 5 11.61 8.54 -4.11
C ASN A 5 11.24 7.18 -3.48
N PHE A 6 12.13 6.65 -2.64
CA PHE A 6 11.89 5.51 -1.74
C PHE A 6 10.92 5.85 -0.59
N ARG A 7 9.89 6.64 -0.87
CA ARG A 7 8.82 6.97 0.08
C ARG A 7 7.56 6.29 -0.42
N THR A 8 7.37 5.04 -0.02
CA THR A 8 6.04 4.43 -0.05
C THR A 8 5.16 5.25 0.91
N THR A 9 4.33 6.09 0.33
CA THR A 9 3.29 6.87 1.00
C THR A 9 1.98 6.09 0.98
N ASP A 10 1.04 6.50 1.83
CA ASP A 10 -0.32 5.95 1.83
C ASP A 10 -0.97 6.06 0.44
N GLU A 11 -0.80 7.19 -0.25
CA GLU A 11 -1.25 7.38 -1.63
C GLU A 11 -0.66 6.36 -2.61
N THR A 12 0.67 6.19 -2.63
CA THR A 12 1.32 5.27 -3.60
C THR A 12 1.00 3.80 -3.31
N LEU A 13 0.88 3.44 -2.02
CA LEU A 13 0.41 2.12 -1.63
C LEU A 13 -1.04 1.89 -2.08
N LYS A 14 -1.92 2.88 -1.87
CA LYS A 14 -3.33 2.83 -2.27
C LYS A 14 -3.49 2.76 -3.79
N GLU A 15 -2.75 3.55 -4.56
CA GLU A 15 -2.74 3.48 -6.02
C GLU A 15 -2.24 2.12 -6.53
N TYR A 16 -1.27 1.52 -5.85
CA TYR A 16 -0.79 0.20 -6.23
C TYR A 16 -1.85 -0.89 -5.97
N VAL A 17 -2.57 -0.79 -4.84
CA VAL A 17 -3.50 -1.84 -4.43
C VAL A 17 -4.93 -1.69 -5.01
N ILE A 18 -5.35 -0.49 -5.40
CA ILE A 18 -6.70 -0.24 -5.92
C ILE A 18 -7.00 -1.01 -7.22
N LYS A 19 -5.96 -1.39 -7.97
CA LYS A 19 -6.11 -2.22 -9.18
C LYS A 19 -6.56 -3.65 -8.91
N PHE A 20 -6.41 -4.14 -7.68
CA PHE A 20 -6.85 -5.48 -7.28
C PHE A 20 -8.25 -5.48 -6.67
N GLY A 21 -8.69 -4.34 -6.14
CA GLY A 21 -10.03 -4.17 -5.59
C GLY A 21 -10.17 -2.89 -4.78
N GLU A 22 -11.38 -2.63 -4.31
CA GLU A 22 -11.70 -1.44 -3.55
C GLU A 22 -11.06 -1.48 -2.15
N VAL A 23 -10.35 -0.41 -1.82
CA VAL A 23 -9.62 -0.26 -0.55
C VAL A 23 -10.53 0.45 0.45
N SER A 24 -10.88 -0.24 1.53
CA SER A 24 -11.64 0.33 2.65
C SER A 24 -10.79 1.28 3.48
N ASP A 25 -9.58 0.85 3.84
CA ASP A 25 -8.67 1.62 4.69
C ASP A 25 -7.20 1.30 4.38
N SER A 26 -6.31 2.26 4.56
CA SER A 26 -4.87 2.07 4.33
C SER A 26 -4.07 2.85 5.37
N LEU A 27 -3.22 2.13 6.11
CA LEU A 27 -2.41 2.67 7.20
C LEU A 27 -0.93 2.47 6.88
N VAL A 28 -0.20 3.55 6.63
CA VAL A 28 1.26 3.52 6.53
C VAL A 28 1.85 3.88 7.88
N MET A 29 2.61 2.95 8.46
CA MET A 29 3.19 3.13 9.78
C MET A 29 4.38 4.07 9.67
N LYS A 30 4.27 5.22 10.34
CA LYS A 30 5.31 6.24 10.42
C LYS A 30 5.97 6.15 11.80
N ASP A 31 7.28 6.29 11.83
CA ASP A 31 8.03 6.40 13.09
C ASP A 31 7.71 7.74 13.79
N GLN A 32 8.19 7.94 15.03
CA GLN A 32 8.00 9.16 15.81
C GLN A 32 8.50 10.42 15.09
N ASN A 33 9.44 10.28 14.16
CA ASN A 33 9.96 11.35 13.31
C ASN A 33 9.17 11.55 12.01
N GLY A 34 8.01 10.89 11.84
CA GLY A 34 7.18 10.95 10.63
C GLY A 34 7.76 10.21 9.42
N GLN A 35 8.86 9.48 9.57
CA GLN A 35 9.43 8.65 8.51
C GLN A 35 8.64 7.36 8.35
N SER A 36 8.18 7.07 7.12
CA SER A 36 7.55 5.80 6.79
C SER A 36 8.50 4.66 7.13
N ARG A 37 8.04 3.68 7.91
CA ARG A 37 8.83 2.48 8.23
C ARG A 37 8.85 1.46 7.09
N CYS A 38 8.39 1.85 5.89
CA CYS A 38 8.28 1.00 4.71
C CYS A 38 7.40 -0.24 4.90
N PHE A 39 6.50 -0.20 5.88
CA PHE A 39 5.44 -1.19 6.04
C PHE A 39 4.10 -0.49 6.26
N GLY A 40 3.05 -1.08 5.72
CA GLY A 40 1.70 -0.56 5.82
C GLY A 40 0.69 -1.69 5.78
N PHE A 41 -0.50 -1.40 6.29
CA PHE A 41 -1.65 -2.29 6.25
C PHE A 41 -2.65 -1.72 5.25
N VAL A 42 -3.26 -2.61 4.47
CA VAL A 42 -4.33 -2.29 3.53
C VAL A 42 -5.49 -3.22 3.84
N THR A 43 -6.65 -2.63 4.08
CA THR A 43 -7.90 -3.35 4.27
C THR A 43 -8.73 -3.18 3.00
N PHE A 44 -9.01 -4.27 2.30
CA PHE A 44 -9.92 -4.26 1.17
C PHE A 44 -11.36 -4.47 1.65
N THR A 45 -12.32 -3.91 0.91
CA THR A 45 -13.74 -4.19 1.14
C THR A 45 -14.12 -5.58 0.65
N ASP A 46 -13.47 -6.04 -0.42
CA ASP A 46 -13.72 -7.33 -1.06
C ASP A 46 -12.59 -8.34 -0.72
N PRO A 47 -12.91 -9.50 -0.12
CA PRO A 47 -11.92 -10.56 0.11
C PRO A 47 -11.28 -11.09 -1.19
N HIS A 48 -11.96 -11.02 -2.35
CA HIS A 48 -11.37 -11.45 -3.62
C HIS A 48 -10.16 -10.61 -4.04
N ALA A 49 -10.10 -9.35 -3.60
CA ALA A 49 -8.96 -8.47 -3.87
C ALA A 49 -7.66 -9.00 -3.22
N ILE A 50 -7.78 -9.66 -2.06
CA ILE A 50 -6.64 -10.29 -1.38
C ILE A 50 -6.13 -11.48 -2.19
N ASP A 51 -7.01 -12.30 -2.76
CA ASP A 51 -6.61 -13.45 -3.58
C ASP A 51 -5.83 -13.01 -4.82
N GLU A 52 -6.32 -11.99 -5.54
CA GLU A 52 -5.64 -11.43 -6.71
C GLU A 52 -4.32 -10.74 -6.34
N PHE A 53 -4.28 -10.05 -5.20
CA PHE A 53 -3.06 -9.45 -4.67
C PHE A 53 -2.01 -10.52 -4.32
N MET A 54 -2.42 -11.61 -3.66
CA MET A 54 -1.54 -12.70 -3.24
C MET A 54 -0.99 -13.49 -4.43
N LYS A 55 -1.72 -13.57 -5.56
CA LYS A 55 -1.23 -14.16 -6.82
C LYS A 55 -0.07 -13.38 -7.45
N GLN A 56 0.09 -12.08 -7.14
CA GLN A 56 1.20 -11.27 -7.65
C GLN A 56 2.50 -11.37 -6.82
N ARG A 57 2.54 -12.24 -5.81
CA ARG A 57 3.74 -12.48 -5.02
C ARG A 57 4.80 -13.23 -5.88
N PRO A 58 5.97 -12.64 -6.14
CA PRO A 58 7.06 -13.34 -6.85
C PRO A 58 7.63 -14.50 -6.02
#